data_AF-A0A954G2D7-F1
#
_entry.id   AF-A0A954G2D7-F1
#
_cell.length_a   1.000
_cell.length_b   1.000
_cell.length_c   1.000
_cell.angle_alpha   90.00
_cell.angle_beta   90.00
_cell.angle_gamma   90.00
#
_symmetry.space_group_name_H-M   'P 1'
#
loop_
_entity.id
_entity.type
_entity.pdbx_description
1 polymer ?
#
loop_
_entity_poly.entity_id
_entity_poly.type
_entity_poly.pdbx_seq_one_letter_code
_entity_poly.pdbx_strand_id
1 'polypeptide(L)'
;MLHGQKNLHPSDPESFITPAYGGRFIQEPVPKYEMPGEGLPPKVAYNLIRDELILDGNSRLNLATFVTTWMEDEARQLMSETFDKNMID
;
A
#
# COMPACT_ATOMS: atom_id res chain seq x y z
N MET A 1 -15.67 -1.59 -33.27
CA MET A 1 -14.48 -1.46 -32.39
C MET A 1 -14.80 -0.50 -31.25
N LEU A 2 -15.59 -0.93 -30.26
CA LEU A 2 -15.81 -0.16 -29.03
C LEU A 2 -16.07 -1.20 -27.93
N HIS A 3 -15.00 -1.69 -27.30
CA HIS A 3 -15.16 -2.44 -26.06
C HIS A 3 -15.63 -1.43 -25.01
N GLY A 4 -16.92 -1.51 -24.67
CA GLY A 4 -17.55 -0.67 -23.66
C GLY A 4 -16.75 -0.75 -22.37
N GLN A 5 -16.32 0.41 -21.90
CA GLN A 5 -15.56 0.54 -20.69
C GLN A 5 -16.45 0.22 -19.48
N LYS A 6 -16.55 -1.07 -19.12
CA LYS A 6 -17.26 -1.55 -17.92
C LYS A 6 -16.53 -1.10 -16.65
N ASN A 7 -17.17 -0.32 -15.79
CA ASN A 7 -16.63 0.06 -14.48
C ASN A 7 -16.49 -1.23 -13.66
N LEU A 8 -15.25 -1.66 -13.45
CA LEU A 8 -14.94 -2.86 -12.70
C LEU A 8 -15.17 -2.55 -11.23
N HIS A 9 -16.22 -3.12 -10.66
CA HIS A 9 -16.48 -3.04 -9.23
C HIS A 9 -15.39 -3.87 -8.51
N PRO A 10 -14.92 -3.49 -7.30
CA PRO A 10 -13.91 -4.25 -6.55
C PRO A 10 -14.30 -5.72 -6.27
N SER A 11 -15.56 -6.10 -6.45
CA SER A 11 -16.02 -7.50 -6.38
C SER A 11 -15.99 -8.26 -7.71
N ASP A 12 -15.65 -7.60 -8.82
CA ASP A 12 -15.62 -8.24 -10.14
C ASP A 12 -14.36 -9.13 -10.26
N PRO A 13 -14.48 -10.39 -10.73
CA PRO A 13 -13.35 -11.30 -10.90
C PRO A 13 -12.29 -10.77 -11.89
N GLU A 14 -12.69 -9.91 -12.82
CA GLU A 14 -11.83 -9.23 -13.79
C GLU A 14 -10.91 -8.16 -13.14
N SER A 15 -11.22 -7.71 -11.91
CA SER A 15 -10.33 -6.80 -11.17
C SER A 15 -9.00 -7.45 -10.81
N PHE A 16 -8.96 -8.78 -10.65
CA PHE A 16 -7.77 -9.54 -10.29
C PHE A 16 -6.79 -9.76 -11.47
N ILE A 17 -7.29 -9.75 -12.71
CA ILE A 17 -6.45 -9.93 -13.92
C ILE A 17 -5.91 -8.61 -14.46
N THR A 18 -6.38 -7.48 -13.92
CA THR A 18 -5.98 -6.15 -14.39
C THR A 18 -4.57 -5.80 -13.87
N PRO A 19 -3.64 -5.35 -14.73
CA PRO A 19 -2.31 -4.92 -14.29
C PRO A 19 -2.39 -3.81 -13.24
N ALA A 20 -1.48 -3.82 -12.27
CA ALA A 20 -1.46 -2.87 -11.15
C ALA A 20 -1.60 -1.41 -11.60
N TYR A 21 -0.88 -1.01 -12.66
CA TYR A 21 -0.87 0.35 -13.22
C TYR A 21 -1.82 0.56 -14.42
N GLY A 22 -2.54 -0.49 -14.84
CA GLY A 22 -3.47 -0.45 -15.98
C GLY A 22 -4.94 -0.41 -15.57
N GLY A 23 -5.24 -0.50 -14.28
CA GLY A 23 -6.60 -0.46 -13.76
C GLY A 23 -7.18 0.95 -13.70
N ARG A 24 -8.51 1.06 -13.81
CA ARG A 24 -9.22 2.35 -13.71
C ARG A 24 -9.08 3.02 -12.35
N PHE A 25 -8.74 2.26 -11.32
CA PHE A 25 -8.51 2.74 -9.96
C PHE A 25 -7.36 3.74 -9.82
N ILE A 26 -6.47 3.86 -10.82
CA ILE A 26 -5.32 4.78 -10.80
C ILE A 26 -5.55 6.04 -11.66
N GLN A 27 -6.72 6.16 -12.32
CA GLN A 27 -7.02 7.32 -13.16
C GLN A 27 -7.33 8.59 -12.37
N GLU A 28 -7.76 8.44 -11.11
CA GLU A 28 -8.08 9.53 -10.21
C GLU A 28 -7.12 9.53 -9.01
N PRO A 29 -6.73 10.71 -8.50
CA PRO A 29 -5.86 10.80 -7.32
C PRO A 29 -6.56 10.22 -6.08
N VAL A 30 -5.78 9.64 -5.18
CA VAL A 30 -6.29 9.11 -3.91
C VAL A 30 -6.96 10.22 -3.10
N PRO A 31 -8.22 10.04 -2.64
CA PRO A 31 -8.88 10.99 -1.76
C PRO A 31 -8.09 11.22 -0.49
N LYS A 32 -7.74 12.48 -0.19
CA LYS A 32 -6.91 12.85 0.97
C LYS A 32 -7.69 13.33 2.19
N TYR A 33 -8.95 13.73 1.98
CA TYR A 33 -9.73 14.47 2.99
C TYR A 33 -11.07 13.81 3.33
N GLU A 34 -11.47 12.79 2.57
CA GLU A 34 -12.75 12.10 2.74
C GLU A 34 -12.53 10.61 2.52
N MET A 35 -13.35 9.78 3.18
CA MET A 35 -13.33 8.35 2.96
C MET A 35 -13.95 8.04 1.59
N PRO A 36 -13.31 7.22 0.74
CA PRO A 36 -13.89 6.85 -0.54
C PRO A 36 -15.18 6.05 -0.35
N GLY A 37 -16.16 6.29 -1.22
CA GLY A 37 -17.44 5.57 -1.18
C GLY A 37 -17.34 4.08 -1.53
N GLU A 38 -16.27 3.70 -2.25
CA GLU A 38 -15.97 2.32 -2.62
C GLU A 38 -14.53 1.94 -2.22
N GLY A 39 -14.32 0.66 -1.93
CA GLY A 39 -13.01 0.12 -1.58
C GLY A 39 -12.13 -0.15 -2.81
N LEU A 40 -10.82 -0.23 -2.58
CA LEU A 40 -9.85 -0.63 -3.60
C LEU A 40 -9.49 -2.12 -3.45
N PRO A 41 -9.17 -2.83 -4.55
CA PRO A 41 -8.56 -4.14 -4.45
C PRO A 41 -7.27 -4.10 -3.60
N PRO A 42 -7.03 -5.05 -2.68
CA PRO A 42 -5.93 -4.97 -1.72
C PRO A 42 -4.55 -4.78 -2.35
N LYS A 43 -4.30 -5.42 -3.50
CA LYS A 43 -3.03 -5.33 -4.23
C LYS A 43 -2.81 -3.95 -4.85
N VAL A 44 -3.88 -3.31 -5.34
CA VAL A 44 -3.82 -1.95 -5.89
C VAL A 44 -3.53 -0.96 -4.76
N ALA A 45 -4.24 -1.07 -3.63
CA ALA A 45 -4.01 -0.24 -2.46
C ALA A 45 -2.57 -0.37 -1.93
N TYR A 46 -2.06 -1.61 -1.81
CA TYR A 46 -0.68 -1.87 -1.38
C TYR A 46 0.36 -1.18 -2.28
N ASN A 47 0.24 -1.36 -3.60
CA ASN A 47 1.19 -0.77 -4.54
C ASN A 47 1.15 0.76 -4.51
N LEU A 48 -0.05 1.33 -4.41
CA LEU A 48 -0.25 2.78 -4.36
C LEU A 48 0.42 3.41 -3.13
N ILE A 49 0.20 2.82 -1.94
CA ILE A 49 0.86 3.28 -0.70
C ILE A 49 2.36 3.07 -0.80
N ARG A 50 2.81 1.92 -1.32
CA ARG A 50 4.23 1.62 -1.49
C ARG A 50 4.92 2.62 -2.40
N ASP A 51 4.27 3.03 -3.50
CA ASP A 51 4.84 3.98 -4.45
C ASP A 51 4.95 5.39 -3.85
N GLU A 52 3.99 5.80 -3.04
CA GLU A 52 4.08 7.07 -2.30
C GLU A 52 5.24 7.04 -1.29
N LEU A 53 5.44 5.91 -0.59
CA LEU A 53 6.56 5.72 0.35
C LEU A 53 7.94 5.66 -0.31
N ILE A 54 8.05 5.44 -1.63
CA ILE A 54 9.35 5.53 -2.34
C ILE A 54 9.87 6.99 -2.33
N LEU A 55 8.97 7.96 -2.17
CA LEU A 55 9.36 9.37 -2.04
C LEU A 55 9.96 9.68 -0.66
N ASP A 56 9.75 8.80 0.34
CA ASP A 56 10.46 8.91 1.60
C ASP A 56 11.93 8.52 1.41
N GLY A 57 12.83 9.43 1.81
CA GLY A 57 14.26 9.23 1.70
C GLY A 57 14.75 7.99 2.46
N ASN A 58 15.91 7.46 2.06
CA ASN A 58 16.50 6.30 2.73
C ASN A 58 16.87 6.65 4.18
N SER A 59 16.23 5.97 5.15
CA SER A 59 16.41 6.21 6.58
C SER A 59 17.88 6.04 7.03
N ARG A 60 18.67 5.19 6.37
CA ARG A 60 20.10 5.02 6.67
C ARG A 60 20.96 6.22 6.29
N LEU A 61 20.46 7.08 5.40
CA LEU A 61 21.12 8.32 5.00
C LEU A 61 20.67 9.52 5.84
N ASN A 62 19.70 9.33 6.73
CA ASN A 62 19.22 10.38 7.62
C ASN A 62 20.16 10.51 8.84
N LEU A 63 21.00 11.55 8.84
CA LEU A 63 21.92 11.86 9.94
C LEU A 63 21.34 12.84 10.98
N ALA A 64 20.10 13.31 10.78
CA ALA A 64 19.47 14.28 11.66
C ALA A 64 18.67 13.63 12.80
N THR A 65 18.36 12.34 12.70
CA THR A 65 17.60 11.60 13.72
C THR A 65 18.51 10.96 14.77
N PHE A 66 18.01 10.87 16.01
CA PHE A 66 18.62 10.10 17.10
C PHE A 66 18.07 8.67 17.19
N VAL A 67 17.04 8.33 16.40
CA VAL A 67 16.37 7.02 16.42
C VAL A 67 17.13 6.00 15.57
N THR A 68 17.11 4.73 15.99
CA THR A 68 17.70 3.59 15.27
C THR A 68 17.05 3.39 13.88
N THR A 69 17.87 3.34 12.83
CA THR A 69 17.44 3.12 11.43
C THR A 69 17.90 1.78 10.84
N TRP A 70 18.50 0.92 11.66
CA TRP A 70 18.95 -0.42 11.27
C TRP A 70 18.77 -1.44 12.40
N MET A 71 18.50 -2.69 12.04
CA MET A 71 18.44 -3.84 12.93
C MET A 71 18.79 -5.12 12.18
N GLU A 72 19.26 -6.11 12.92
CA GLU A 72 19.50 -7.48 12.48
C GLU A 72 18.23 -8.16 11.94
N ASP A 73 18.40 -9.17 11.09
CA ASP A 73 17.28 -9.87 10.46
C ASP A 73 16.45 -10.66 11.49
N GLU A 74 17.12 -11.22 12.50
CA GLU A 74 16.50 -11.93 13.62
C GLU A 74 15.61 -10.99 14.45
N ALA A 75 16.05 -9.75 14.69
CA ALA A 75 15.27 -8.74 15.39
C ALA A 75 14.02 -8.33 14.58
N ARG A 76 14.15 -8.18 13.27
CA ARG A 76 13.01 -7.88 12.38
C ARG A 76 12.00 -9.03 12.35
N GLN A 77 12.48 -10.27 12.34
CA GLN A 77 11.62 -11.45 12.39
C GLN A 77 10.85 -11.50 13.70
N LEU A 78 11.52 -11.31 14.85
CA LEU A 78 10.86 -11.25 16.15
C LEU A 78 9.79 -10.15 16.20
N MET A 79 10.06 -8.96 15.68
CA MET A 79 9.07 -7.89 15.59
C MET A 79 7.86 -8.27 14.74
N SER A 80 8.06 -8.95 13.60
CA SER A 80 6.97 -9.43 12.76
C SER A 80 6.13 -10.52 13.44
N GLU A 81 6.77 -11.46 14.16
CA GLU A 81 6.09 -12.55 14.89
C GLU A 81 5.33 -12.07 16.13
N THR A 82 5.63 -10.86 16.60
CA THR A 82 5.02 -10.25 17.79
C THR A 82 4.11 -9.08 17.47
N PHE A 83 3.82 -8.84 16.19
CA PHE A 83 3.05 -7.68 15.73
C PHE A 83 1.62 -7.62 16.30
N ASP A 84 0.98 -8.77 16.54
CA ASP A 84 -0.38 -8.89 17.08
C ASP A 84 -0.42 -9.01 18.62
N LYS A 85 0.74 -8.99 19.29
CA LYS A 85 0.81 -9.10 20.75
C LYS A 85 0.50 -7.77 21.41
N ASN A 86 -0.45 -7.78 22.33
CA ASN A 86 -0.73 -6.64 23.18
C ASN A 86 0.23 -6.64 24.38
N MET A 87 1.04 -5.58 24.55
CA MET A 87 2.04 -5.52 25.62
C MET A 87 1.44 -5.29 27.02
N ILE A 88 0.24 -4.72 27.09
CA ILE A 88 -0.42 -4.35 28.36
C ILE A 88 -1.39 -5.40 28.89
N ASP A 89 -1.68 -6.42 28.08
CA ASP A 89 -2.44 -7.60 28.50
C ASP A 89 -1.46 -8.65 29.05
#